data_AF-A0A090KZ72-F1
#
_entry.id   AF-A0A090KZ72-F1
#
_cell.length_a   1.000
_cell.length_b   1.000
_cell.length_c   1.000
_cell.angle_alpha   90.00
_cell.angle_beta   90.00
_cell.angle_gamma   90.00
#
_symmetry.space_group_name_H-M   'P 1'
#
loop_
_entity.id
_entity.type
_entity.pdbx_description
1 polymer ?
#
loop_
_entity_poly.entity_id
_entity_poly.type
_entity_poly.pdbx_seq_one_letter_code
_entity_poly.pdbx_strand_id
1 'polypeptide(L)'
;MSSEDEILDGVTNGVEDTTISKVIGSKSGEWQFNIEDPANYRVFKLDGKMYCFPVPKLPQKKYYRQRAHCNPMSDHNLNYPLNPSAVDWYQWYGEESNTNKVEFLDIGCGYGGLLFRLSEEFPTKLAMGMEIRVKVTDFVQDKIIALRQGLPGLYRNIWCLRNNTMKYLLNYFEKGQLSKIFILFPDPHFKRRKHKWRIINPTLLDEYAYVLKVGGLIYTITDVPDLYDWMKEHLDDHPLFERVDVDELHKQGDICVNLIHNSTEEGAKVSRNKEIMTIPEGDYEKGKKLFKSRCLQCHVIDSNASKTGPTLNGLIGRTSGTVPGYDFSTANKNKGVVWTRETLFEYLLNPKKYIPGTKMVFAGLKKESERADLIKFIEVESAKPPQ
;
A
#
# COMPACT_ATOMS: atom_id res chain seq x y z
N MET A 1 -12.05 79.01 -12.48
CA MET A 1 -12.02 77.53 -12.39
C MET A 1 -10.65 77.16 -11.82
N SER A 2 -10.33 77.52 -10.56
CA SER A 2 -10.69 76.87 -9.27
C SER A 2 -10.37 75.36 -9.28
N SER A 3 -9.66 74.74 -8.34
CA SER A 3 -8.97 75.10 -7.09
C SER A 3 -8.53 73.71 -6.52
N GLU A 4 -7.26 73.53 -6.13
CA GLU A 4 -6.81 73.27 -4.74
C GLU A 4 -7.17 71.90 -4.10
N ASP A 5 -6.19 71.42 -3.31
CA ASP A 5 -6.25 70.57 -2.10
C ASP A 5 -6.17 69.02 -2.13
N GLU A 6 -4.98 68.53 -1.71
CA GLU A 6 -4.64 67.82 -0.46
C GLU A 6 -5.39 66.54 0.06
N ILE A 7 -4.57 65.57 0.54
CA ILE A 7 -4.73 64.62 1.69
C ILE A 7 -5.13 63.12 1.50
N LEU A 8 -4.18 62.25 1.92
CA LEU A 8 -4.15 60.96 2.68
C LEU A 8 -5.12 59.76 2.51
N ASP A 9 -4.47 58.58 2.56
CA ASP A 9 -4.79 57.26 3.15
C ASP A 9 -6.15 56.55 2.96
N GLY A 10 -6.06 55.28 2.53
CA GLY A 10 -7.15 54.30 2.63
C GLY A 10 -6.77 52.89 2.15
N VAL A 11 -6.42 52.02 3.09
CA VAL A 11 -6.26 50.56 2.93
C VAL A 11 -7.56 49.92 2.42
N THR A 12 -7.49 48.95 1.49
CA THR A 12 -8.19 47.64 1.59
C THR A 12 -7.81 46.67 0.47
N ASN A 13 -7.68 45.41 0.87
CA ASN A 13 -7.35 44.22 0.08
C ASN A 13 -8.39 43.91 -1.01
N GLY A 14 -7.98 43.27 -2.11
CA GLY A 14 -8.93 42.62 -3.02
C GLY A 14 -8.32 41.99 -4.26
N VAL A 15 -8.28 40.66 -4.25
CA VAL A 15 -8.01 39.70 -5.33
C VAL A 15 -8.67 40.07 -6.68
N GLU A 16 -7.90 40.24 -7.74
CA GLU A 16 -8.35 40.05 -9.13
C GLU A 16 -7.20 39.55 -10.02
N ASP A 17 -6.94 38.23 -9.99
CA ASP A 17 -6.14 37.56 -11.02
C ASP A 17 -6.98 36.44 -11.63
N THR A 18 -7.80 36.79 -12.64
CA THR A 18 -8.35 35.78 -13.56
C THR A 18 -8.19 36.27 -14.98
N THR A 19 -7.28 35.65 -15.72
CA THR A 19 -7.26 35.70 -17.18
C THR A 19 -7.89 34.42 -17.72
N ILE A 20 -8.98 34.55 -18.47
CA ILE A 20 -9.58 33.46 -19.24
C ILE A 20 -9.12 33.61 -20.69
N SER A 21 -8.44 32.59 -21.22
CA SER A 21 -8.06 32.52 -22.65
C SER A 21 -8.60 31.24 -23.28
N LYS A 22 -9.16 31.38 -24.50
CA LYS A 22 -9.73 30.29 -25.32
C LYS A 22 -8.70 29.81 -26.33
N VAL A 23 -8.54 28.49 -26.47
CA VAL A 23 -7.69 27.89 -27.51
C VAL A 23 -8.43 27.90 -28.87
N ILE A 24 -7.77 28.44 -29.90
CA ILE A 24 -8.27 28.65 -31.28
C ILE A 24 -7.62 27.69 -32.31
N GLY A 25 -7.33 26.45 -31.90
CA GLY A 25 -6.88 25.37 -32.78
C GLY A 25 -5.54 24.75 -32.42
N SER A 26 -5.30 23.51 -32.86
CA SER A 26 -4.08 22.74 -32.60
C SER A 26 -3.20 22.66 -33.85
N LYS A 27 -1.90 22.99 -33.75
CA LYS A 27 -0.88 22.48 -34.67
C LYS A 27 -0.39 21.14 -34.16
N SER A 28 -0.32 20.16 -35.07
CA SER A 28 0.32 18.86 -34.85
C SER A 28 1.82 19.06 -34.61
N GLY A 29 2.21 19.13 -33.35
CA GLY A 29 3.61 19.06 -32.92
C GLY A 29 3.71 18.03 -31.81
N GLU A 30 4.63 17.08 -31.94
CA GLU A 30 5.01 16.19 -30.84
C GLU A 30 5.51 17.04 -29.67
N TRP A 31 4.81 16.95 -28.54
CA TRP A 31 5.24 17.56 -27.29
C TRP A 31 6.35 16.70 -26.68
N GLN A 32 7.61 17.10 -26.84
CA GLN A 32 8.69 16.58 -26.01
C GLN A 32 8.64 17.30 -24.66
N PHE A 33 8.10 16.64 -23.64
CA PHE A 33 8.10 17.15 -22.28
C PHE A 33 9.48 16.95 -21.65
N ASN A 34 10.15 18.05 -21.33
CA ASN A 34 11.39 18.01 -20.56
C ASN A 34 11.05 17.79 -19.07
N ILE A 35 11.06 16.53 -18.63
CA ILE A 35 10.78 16.13 -17.24
C ILE A 35 12.05 16.33 -16.42
N GLU A 36 12.39 17.57 -16.09
CA GLU A 36 13.55 17.86 -15.23
C GLU A 36 13.27 17.58 -13.74
N ASP A 37 11.99 17.46 -13.34
CA ASP A 37 11.59 17.04 -11.99
C ASP A 37 10.32 16.15 -12.01
N PRO A 38 10.46 14.81 -12.11
CA PRO A 38 9.34 13.87 -12.12
C PRO A 38 8.47 13.91 -10.85
N ALA A 39 8.94 14.51 -9.75
CA ALA A 39 8.19 14.57 -8.50
C ALA A 39 7.01 15.57 -8.58
N ASN A 40 7.14 16.60 -9.42
CA ASN A 40 6.15 17.66 -9.58
C ASN A 40 5.12 17.37 -10.65
N TYR A 41 5.18 16.23 -11.32
CA TYR A 41 4.23 15.86 -12.36
C TYR A 41 3.69 14.45 -12.13
N ARG A 42 2.41 14.25 -12.43
CA ARG A 42 1.78 12.93 -12.45
C ARG A 42 1.30 12.62 -13.85
N VAL A 43 1.68 11.43 -14.32
CA VAL A 43 1.28 10.90 -15.60
C VAL A 43 0.14 9.92 -15.40
N PHE A 44 -0.98 10.16 -16.07
CA PHE A 44 -2.17 9.31 -16.03
C PHE A 44 -2.45 8.77 -17.43
N LYS A 45 -2.97 7.54 -17.49
CA LYS A 45 -3.46 6.95 -18.73
C LYS A 45 -4.99 6.88 -18.65
N LEU A 46 -5.68 7.61 -19.52
CA LEU A 46 -7.14 7.60 -19.64
C LEU A 46 -7.50 7.29 -21.10
N ASP A 47 -8.32 6.27 -21.32
CA ASP A 47 -8.76 5.82 -22.66
C ASP A 47 -7.62 5.63 -23.67
N GLY A 48 -6.50 5.09 -23.21
CA GLY A 48 -5.31 4.85 -24.03
C GLY A 48 -4.43 6.08 -24.28
N LYS A 49 -4.84 7.28 -23.84
CA LYS A 49 -4.07 8.53 -23.95
C LYS A 49 -3.34 8.84 -22.65
N MET A 50 -2.13 9.39 -22.78
CA MET A 50 -1.30 9.80 -21.65
C MET A 50 -1.50 11.29 -21.36
N TYR A 51 -1.77 11.61 -20.10
CA TYR A 51 -1.96 12.97 -19.60
C TYR A 51 -0.91 13.25 -18.53
N CYS A 52 -0.27 14.41 -18.58
CA CYS A 52 0.72 14.83 -17.60
C CYS A 52 0.24 16.14 -16.97
N PHE A 53 0.11 16.16 -15.65
CA PHE A 53 -0.33 17.35 -14.91
C PHE A 53 0.65 17.69 -13.80
N PRO A 54 0.87 18.99 -13.52
CA PRO A 54 1.61 19.40 -12.35
C PRO A 54 0.87 18.97 -11.08
N VAL A 55 1.59 18.36 -10.14
CA VAL A 55 1.05 17.92 -8.86
C VAL A 55 0.81 19.15 -8.00
N PRO A 56 -0.41 19.38 -7.50
CA PRO A 56 -0.72 20.50 -6.63
C PRO A 56 0.09 20.39 -5.34
N LYS A 57 0.34 21.52 -4.66
CA LYS A 57 1.03 21.51 -3.36
C LYS A 57 0.20 20.72 -2.35
N LEU A 58 0.65 19.51 -2.02
CA LEU A 58 -0.06 18.60 -1.13
C LEU A 58 0.16 18.97 0.35
N PRO A 59 -0.81 18.70 1.23
CA PRO A 59 -0.61 18.84 2.68
C PRO A 59 0.53 17.94 3.14
N GLN A 60 1.26 18.35 4.19
CA GLN A 60 2.37 17.58 4.74
C GLN A 60 1.96 16.94 6.07
N LYS A 61 2.07 15.60 6.16
CA LYS A 61 1.65 14.80 7.33
C LYS A 61 2.18 15.31 8.66
N LYS A 62 3.38 15.91 8.68
CA LYS A 62 4.00 16.47 9.88
C LYS A 62 3.13 17.49 10.63
N TYR A 63 2.26 18.21 9.92
CA TYR A 63 1.33 19.20 10.50
C TYR A 63 0.00 18.60 10.98
N TYR A 64 -0.24 17.32 10.71
CA TYR A 64 -1.50 16.61 10.96
C TYR A 64 -1.28 15.37 11.85
N ARG A 65 -0.20 15.35 12.63
CA ARG A 65 0.12 14.24 13.52
C ARG A 65 -0.80 14.26 14.74
N GLN A 66 -1.40 13.11 15.02
CA GLN A 66 -2.18 12.85 16.23
C GLN A 66 -1.77 11.48 16.79
N ARG A 67 -1.95 11.26 18.10
CA ARG A 67 -1.69 9.97 18.73
C ARG A 67 -2.50 8.87 18.02
N ALA A 68 -1.85 7.75 17.70
CA ALA A 68 -2.44 6.68 16.88
C ALA A 68 -3.66 6.02 17.54
N HIS A 69 -3.63 5.88 18.86
CA HIS A 69 -4.67 5.20 19.62
C HIS A 69 -5.70 6.20 20.15
N CYS A 70 -6.96 6.02 19.78
CA CYS A 70 -8.12 6.66 20.39
C CYS A 70 -8.96 5.61 21.14
N ASN A 71 -9.76 6.05 22.12
CA ASN A 71 -10.80 5.20 22.69
C ASN A 71 -12.00 5.24 21.73
N PRO A 72 -12.38 4.12 21.07
CA PRO A 72 -13.56 4.13 20.21
C PRO A 72 -14.86 4.37 21.00
N MET A 73 -14.86 4.08 22.29
CA MET A 73 -16.05 4.25 23.13
C MET A 73 -16.20 5.67 23.68
N SER A 74 -15.21 6.55 23.58
CA SER A 74 -15.36 7.91 24.07
C SER A 74 -16.45 8.68 23.33
N ASP A 75 -16.97 9.70 23.98
CA ASP A 75 -17.88 10.64 23.34
C ASP A 75 -17.08 11.50 22.37
N HIS A 76 -17.41 11.36 21.10
CA HIS A 76 -16.88 12.21 20.04
C HIS A 76 -18.03 13.09 19.59
N ASN A 77 -17.78 14.38 19.44
CA ASN A 77 -18.74 15.29 18.81
C ASN A 77 -18.71 15.03 17.29
N LEU A 78 -19.44 13.99 16.86
CA LEU A 78 -19.60 13.59 15.47
C LEU A 78 -21.04 13.86 15.07
N ASN A 79 -21.22 14.54 13.94
CA ASN A 79 -22.52 14.57 13.27
C ASN A 79 -22.66 13.28 12.45
N TYR A 80 -23.82 12.65 12.52
CA TYR A 80 -24.12 11.43 11.77
C TYR A 80 -25.59 11.45 11.33
N PRO A 81 -25.90 10.87 10.16
CA PRO A 81 -27.25 10.83 9.63
C PRO A 81 -28.14 9.93 10.48
N LEU A 82 -29.45 10.18 10.46
CA LEU A 82 -30.42 9.36 11.19
C LEU A 82 -30.49 7.93 10.64
N ASN A 83 -30.34 7.78 9.32
CA ASN A 83 -30.35 6.50 8.62
C ASN A 83 -29.71 6.68 7.21
N PRO A 84 -29.44 5.60 6.46
CA PRO A 84 -28.74 5.69 5.18
C PRO A 84 -29.41 6.59 4.14
N SER A 85 -30.75 6.70 4.15
CA SER A 85 -31.48 7.55 3.19
C SER A 85 -31.29 9.06 3.47
N ALA A 86 -30.84 9.43 4.67
CA ALA A 86 -30.56 10.81 5.05
C ALA A 86 -29.12 11.25 4.69
N VAL A 87 -28.31 10.38 4.09
CA VAL A 87 -26.95 10.71 3.68
C VAL A 87 -26.99 11.52 2.38
N ASP A 88 -26.58 12.78 2.44
CA ASP A 88 -26.33 13.57 1.23
C ASP A 88 -24.95 13.24 0.67
N TRP A 89 -24.87 12.24 -0.22
CA TRP A 89 -23.62 11.82 -0.86
C TRP A 89 -23.06 12.87 -1.83
N TYR A 90 -23.91 13.77 -2.35
CA TYR A 90 -23.51 14.78 -3.32
C TYR A 90 -22.48 15.76 -2.74
N GLN A 91 -22.57 16.05 -1.44
CA GLN A 91 -21.63 16.93 -0.76
C GLN A 91 -20.15 16.46 -0.87
N TRP A 92 -19.91 15.15 -1.04
CA TRP A 92 -18.56 14.58 -1.09
C TRP A 92 -18.12 14.13 -2.48
N TYR A 93 -19.07 13.66 -3.30
CA TYR A 93 -18.79 13.05 -4.60
C TYR A 93 -19.33 13.89 -5.78
N GLY A 94 -20.16 14.90 -5.53
CA GLY A 94 -20.80 15.69 -6.57
C GLY A 94 -21.61 14.81 -7.52
N GLU A 95 -21.54 15.12 -8.81
CA GLU A 95 -22.27 14.42 -9.88
C GLU A 95 -22.01 12.91 -9.92
N GLU A 96 -20.85 12.44 -9.45
CA GLU A 96 -20.54 11.01 -9.40
C GLU A 96 -21.52 10.22 -8.53
N SER A 97 -22.10 10.86 -7.51
CA SER A 97 -23.11 10.24 -6.63
C SER A 97 -24.53 10.20 -7.21
N ASN A 98 -24.78 10.93 -8.30
CA ASN A 98 -26.11 10.91 -8.93
C ASN A 98 -26.42 9.54 -9.57
N THR A 99 -25.37 8.84 -10.00
CA THR A 99 -25.49 7.55 -10.70
C THR A 99 -24.85 6.39 -9.94
N ASN A 100 -23.96 6.65 -8.98
CA ASN A 100 -23.24 5.64 -8.24
C ASN A 100 -23.47 5.76 -6.73
N LYS A 101 -23.51 4.62 -6.05
CA LYS A 101 -23.42 4.55 -4.58
C LYS A 101 -22.00 4.20 -4.16
N VAL A 102 -21.63 4.58 -2.94
CA VAL A 102 -20.38 4.10 -2.31
C VAL A 102 -20.42 2.57 -2.26
N GLU A 103 -19.42 1.94 -2.87
CA GLU A 103 -19.31 0.49 -3.01
C GLU A 103 -18.10 -0.07 -2.24
N PHE A 104 -17.04 0.73 -2.04
CA PHE A 104 -15.85 0.33 -1.29
C PHE A 104 -15.72 1.13 0.01
N LEU A 105 -15.41 0.46 1.11
CA LEU A 105 -15.23 1.07 2.42
C LEU A 105 -13.86 0.71 3.01
N ASP A 106 -13.05 1.71 3.34
CA ASP A 106 -11.78 1.57 4.07
C ASP A 106 -11.96 2.01 5.52
N ILE A 107 -12.11 1.05 6.43
CA ILE A 107 -12.35 1.27 7.86
C ILE A 107 -11.03 1.53 8.57
N GLY A 108 -10.92 2.68 9.21
CA GLY A 108 -9.68 3.11 9.85
C GLY A 108 -8.61 3.45 8.81
N CYS A 109 -8.99 4.15 7.73
CA CYS A 109 -8.15 4.38 6.55
C CYS A 109 -6.83 5.14 6.81
N GLY A 110 -6.64 5.68 8.02
CA GLY A 110 -5.45 6.44 8.37
C GLY A 110 -5.23 7.62 7.43
N TYR A 111 -4.00 7.79 6.94
CA TYR A 111 -3.67 8.85 5.98
C TYR A 111 -4.14 8.55 4.54
N GLY A 112 -5.07 7.62 4.36
CA GLY A 112 -5.80 7.37 3.11
C GLY A 112 -5.01 6.67 2.02
N GLY A 113 -3.89 6.01 2.35
CA GLY A 113 -2.97 5.42 1.35
C GLY A 113 -3.67 4.47 0.37
N LEU A 114 -4.46 3.52 0.89
CA LEU A 114 -5.28 2.62 0.08
C LEU A 114 -6.34 3.40 -0.70
N LEU A 115 -7.05 4.32 -0.06
CA LEU A 115 -8.12 5.11 -0.68
C LEU A 115 -7.67 5.82 -1.97
N PHE A 116 -6.48 6.45 -1.98
CA PHE A 116 -5.95 7.08 -3.20
C PHE A 116 -5.64 6.06 -4.31
N ARG A 117 -5.16 4.86 -3.97
CA ARG A 117 -4.90 3.81 -4.96
C ARG A 117 -6.19 3.19 -5.49
N LEU A 118 -7.19 2.99 -4.64
CA LEU A 118 -8.52 2.56 -5.09
C LEU A 118 -9.13 3.56 -6.08
N SER A 119 -8.91 4.86 -5.86
CA SER A 119 -9.36 5.89 -6.79
C SER A 119 -8.78 5.71 -8.20
N GLU A 120 -7.47 5.46 -8.27
CA GLU A 120 -6.71 5.32 -9.52
C GLU A 120 -7.08 4.04 -10.27
N GLU A 121 -7.23 2.93 -9.54
CA GLU A 121 -7.49 1.62 -10.14
C GLU A 121 -8.98 1.38 -10.46
N PHE A 122 -9.90 2.05 -9.74
CA PHE A 122 -11.35 1.91 -9.93
C PHE A 122 -12.03 3.27 -10.13
N PRO A 123 -11.75 3.99 -11.22
CA PRO A 123 -12.22 5.37 -11.42
C PRO A 123 -13.74 5.52 -11.45
N THR A 124 -14.48 4.46 -11.80
CA THR A 124 -15.95 4.45 -11.85
C THR A 124 -16.62 4.00 -10.55
N LYS A 125 -15.84 3.59 -9.55
CA LYS A 125 -16.36 3.09 -8.27
C LYS A 125 -16.14 4.11 -7.17
N LEU A 126 -17.19 4.38 -6.40
CA LEU A 126 -17.11 5.26 -5.25
C LEU A 126 -16.52 4.51 -4.05
N ALA A 127 -15.44 5.05 -3.49
CA ALA A 127 -14.82 4.54 -2.26
C ALA A 127 -14.86 5.58 -1.15
N MET A 128 -15.08 5.11 0.08
CA MET A 128 -15.08 5.94 1.29
C MET A 128 -14.05 5.43 2.29
N GLY A 129 -13.17 6.30 2.75
CA GLY A 129 -12.39 6.06 3.97
C GLY A 129 -13.16 6.57 5.19
N MET A 130 -13.21 5.79 6.27
CA MET A 130 -13.75 6.24 7.55
C MET A 130 -12.66 6.22 8.61
N GLU A 131 -12.39 7.37 9.22
CA GLU A 131 -11.32 7.54 10.21
C GLU A 131 -11.84 8.36 11.38
N ILE A 132 -11.48 7.98 12.60
CA ILE A 132 -12.00 8.59 13.83
C ILE A 132 -11.17 9.80 14.27
N ARG A 133 -9.88 9.85 13.90
CA ARG A 133 -8.94 10.90 14.30
C ARG A 133 -9.06 12.13 13.41
N VAL A 134 -9.49 13.24 14.02
CA VAL A 134 -9.75 14.53 13.37
C VAL A 134 -8.60 14.96 12.47
N LYS A 135 -7.37 15.07 13.01
CA LYS A 135 -6.23 15.57 12.25
C LYS A 135 -5.87 14.67 11.07
N VAL A 136 -6.08 13.37 11.22
CA VAL A 136 -5.80 12.41 10.16
C VAL A 136 -6.85 12.53 9.06
N THR A 137 -8.13 12.64 9.41
CA THR A 137 -9.19 12.91 8.45
C THR A 137 -8.98 14.24 7.72
N ASP A 138 -8.67 15.33 8.44
CA ASP A 138 -8.39 16.66 7.87
C ASP A 138 -7.29 16.57 6.80
N PHE A 139 -6.20 15.84 7.08
CA PHE A 139 -5.13 15.63 6.10
C PHE A 139 -5.62 14.96 4.82
N VAL A 140 -6.43 13.90 4.94
CA VAL A 140 -6.91 13.15 3.78
C VAL A 140 -7.88 14.00 2.97
N GLN A 141 -8.77 14.74 3.63
CA GLN A 141 -9.70 15.67 2.98
C GLN A 141 -8.94 16.78 2.25
N ASP A 142 -8.01 17.47 2.91
CA ASP A 142 -7.17 18.51 2.30
C ASP A 142 -6.40 17.98 1.08
N LYS A 143 -5.89 16.74 1.17
CA LYS A 143 -5.19 16.09 0.06
C LYS A 143 -6.13 15.77 -1.11
N ILE A 144 -7.33 15.25 -0.84
CA ILE A 144 -8.34 14.99 -1.88
C ILE A 144 -8.74 16.30 -2.56
N ILE A 145 -9.00 17.36 -1.79
CA ILE A 145 -9.37 18.68 -2.33
C ILE A 145 -8.25 19.23 -3.21
N ALA A 146 -7.00 19.23 -2.72
CA ALA A 146 -5.85 19.69 -3.50
C ALA A 146 -5.70 18.90 -4.80
N LEU A 147 -5.80 17.57 -4.75
CA LEU A 147 -5.72 16.71 -5.94
C LEU A 147 -6.85 16.97 -6.93
N ARG A 148 -8.10 17.10 -6.48
CA ARG A 148 -9.25 17.42 -7.37
C ARG A 148 -9.14 18.79 -8.03
N GLN A 149 -8.49 19.75 -7.37
CA GLN A 149 -8.22 21.09 -7.93
C GLN A 149 -7.07 21.07 -8.94
N GLY A 150 -5.97 20.36 -8.64
CA GLY A 150 -4.81 20.29 -9.53
C GLY A 150 -4.95 19.29 -10.68
N LEU A 151 -5.85 18.30 -10.55
CA LEU A 151 -6.06 17.21 -11.49
C LEU A 151 -7.55 17.08 -11.85
N PRO A 152 -8.06 17.93 -12.77
CA PRO A 152 -9.47 17.92 -13.15
C PRO A 152 -9.94 16.54 -13.60
N GLY A 153 -11.10 16.09 -13.08
CA GLY A 153 -11.68 14.78 -13.36
C GLY A 153 -11.14 13.62 -12.52
N LEU A 154 -9.99 13.77 -11.84
CA LEU A 154 -9.42 12.71 -11.00
C LEU A 154 -9.82 12.83 -9.53
N TYR A 155 -9.80 11.70 -8.82
CA TYR A 155 -10.10 11.58 -7.38
C TYR A 155 -11.50 12.08 -6.96
N ARG A 156 -12.42 12.25 -7.92
CA ARG A 156 -13.84 12.58 -7.67
C ARG A 156 -14.61 11.43 -7.04
N ASN A 157 -14.12 10.21 -7.23
CA ASN A 157 -14.70 8.97 -6.75
C ASN A 157 -14.30 8.57 -5.31
N ILE A 158 -13.52 9.39 -4.60
CA ILE A 158 -13.10 9.09 -3.22
C ILE A 158 -13.37 10.21 -2.23
N TRP A 159 -13.71 9.85 -1.00
CA TRP A 159 -13.80 10.78 0.12
C TRP A 159 -13.36 10.14 1.44
N CYS A 160 -12.91 10.95 2.41
CA CYS A 160 -12.60 10.51 3.76
C CYS A 160 -13.54 11.18 4.77
N LEU A 161 -14.27 10.38 5.53
CA LEU A 161 -15.23 10.83 6.52
C LEU A 161 -14.68 10.65 7.93
N ARG A 162 -14.87 11.69 8.77
CA ARG A 162 -14.61 11.58 10.20
C ARG A 162 -15.74 10.77 10.82
N ASN A 163 -15.47 9.54 11.23
CA ASN A 163 -16.52 8.61 11.68
C ASN A 163 -16.02 7.64 12.75
N ASN A 164 -16.94 7.15 13.57
CA ASN A 164 -16.72 5.99 14.41
C ASN A 164 -17.53 4.81 13.88
N THR A 165 -16.87 3.96 13.11
CA THR A 165 -17.49 2.81 12.45
C THR A 165 -18.02 1.77 13.44
N MET A 166 -17.53 1.76 14.68
CA MET A 166 -18.05 0.87 15.72
C MET A 166 -19.40 1.31 16.30
N LYS A 167 -19.89 2.50 15.95
CA LYS A 167 -21.14 3.06 16.49
C LYS A 167 -22.13 3.41 15.40
N TYR A 168 -21.64 3.90 14.26
CA TYR A 168 -22.48 4.59 13.29
C TYR A 168 -22.39 4.02 11.89
N LEU A 169 -21.82 2.82 11.68
CA LEU A 169 -21.69 2.26 10.33
C LEU A 169 -23.06 2.13 9.64
N LEU A 170 -24.05 1.57 10.35
CA LEU A 170 -25.40 1.34 9.85
C LEU A 170 -26.19 2.63 9.59
N ASN A 171 -25.73 3.78 10.10
CA ASN A 171 -26.35 5.07 9.77
C ASN A 171 -26.02 5.51 8.34
N TYR A 172 -24.94 5.01 7.74
CA TYR A 172 -24.48 5.47 6.42
C TYR A 172 -24.83 4.52 5.28
N PHE A 173 -24.85 3.21 5.53
CA PHE A 173 -24.97 2.22 4.45
C PHE A 173 -26.27 1.44 4.51
N GLU A 174 -26.92 1.30 3.36
CA GLU A 174 -28.06 0.40 3.18
C GLU A 174 -27.61 -1.06 3.27
N LYS A 175 -28.58 -1.96 3.47
CA LYS A 175 -28.34 -3.41 3.44
C LYS A 175 -27.73 -3.81 2.09
N GLY A 176 -26.61 -4.51 2.12
CA GLY A 176 -25.96 -5.01 0.90
C GLY A 176 -25.45 -3.93 -0.06
N GLN A 177 -25.21 -2.70 0.41
CA GLN A 177 -24.72 -1.62 -0.44
C GLN A 177 -23.26 -1.82 -0.87
N LEU A 178 -22.41 -2.32 0.04
CA LEU A 178 -20.98 -2.42 -0.17
C LEU A 178 -20.61 -3.72 -0.87
N SER A 179 -19.54 -3.71 -1.68
CA SER A 179 -18.94 -4.92 -2.23
C SER A 179 -17.56 -5.23 -1.66
N LYS A 180 -16.87 -4.23 -1.12
CA LYS A 180 -15.56 -4.41 -0.49
C LYS A 180 -15.45 -3.62 0.79
N ILE A 181 -15.03 -4.27 1.87
CA ILE A 181 -14.64 -3.65 3.12
C ILE A 181 -13.16 -3.94 3.36
N PHE A 182 -12.38 -2.92 3.69
CA PHE A 182 -10.96 -3.01 4.02
C PHE A 182 -10.76 -2.66 5.48
N ILE A 183 -10.07 -3.52 6.22
CA ILE A 183 -9.69 -3.33 7.62
C ILE A 183 -8.20 -3.61 7.72
N LEU A 184 -7.39 -2.57 7.49
CA LEU A 184 -5.95 -2.72 7.32
C LEU A 184 -5.19 -2.19 8.54
N PHE A 185 -4.35 -3.04 9.12
CA PHE A 185 -3.53 -2.74 10.29
C PHE A 185 -4.33 -2.12 11.46
N PRO A 186 -5.46 -2.75 11.88
CA PRO A 186 -6.28 -2.20 12.97
C PRO A 186 -5.53 -2.25 14.30
N ASP A 187 -5.94 -1.42 15.26
CA ASP A 187 -5.34 -1.40 16.59
C ASP A 187 -5.53 -2.76 17.29
N PRO A 188 -4.43 -3.45 17.69
CA PRO A 188 -4.51 -4.78 18.30
C PRO A 188 -5.10 -4.76 19.71
N HIS A 189 -5.12 -3.60 20.37
CA HIS A 189 -5.59 -3.43 21.74
C HIS A 189 -5.08 -4.51 22.72
N PHE A 190 -3.75 -4.68 22.79
CA PHE A 190 -3.03 -5.76 23.51
C PHE A 190 -3.48 -6.11 24.95
N LYS A 191 -4.16 -5.21 25.66
CA LYS A 191 -4.63 -5.49 27.03
C LYS A 191 -5.96 -6.24 26.95
N ARG A 192 -6.06 -7.43 27.55
CA ARG A 192 -7.29 -8.27 27.58
C ARG A 192 -8.58 -7.49 27.84
N ARG A 193 -8.57 -6.57 28.82
CA ARG A 193 -9.73 -5.71 29.15
C ARG A 193 -10.21 -4.79 28.01
N LYS A 194 -9.41 -4.60 26.97
CA LYS A 194 -9.65 -3.78 25.79
C LYS A 194 -9.93 -4.60 24.53
N HIS A 195 -9.94 -5.93 24.58
CA HIS A 195 -10.23 -6.75 23.39
C HIS A 195 -11.63 -6.47 22.82
N LYS A 196 -12.59 -6.08 23.67
CA LYS A 196 -13.90 -5.58 23.25
C LYS A 196 -13.87 -4.34 22.36
N TRP A 197 -12.71 -3.68 22.20
CA TRP A 197 -12.52 -2.55 21.31
C TRP A 197 -11.90 -2.96 19.97
N ARG A 198 -11.55 -4.25 19.79
CA ARG A 198 -11.06 -4.75 18.50
C ARG A 198 -12.18 -4.62 17.47
N ILE A 199 -11.80 -4.14 16.30
CA ILE A 199 -12.73 -3.85 15.20
C ILE A 199 -13.37 -5.12 14.63
N ILE A 200 -12.70 -6.28 14.76
CA ILE A 200 -13.29 -7.59 14.50
C ILE A 200 -13.79 -8.18 15.82
N ASN A 201 -15.12 -8.27 15.94
CA ASN A 201 -15.84 -8.92 17.04
C ASN A 201 -17.25 -9.30 16.55
N PRO A 202 -18.00 -10.17 17.25
CA PRO A 202 -19.26 -10.73 16.74
C PRO A 202 -20.30 -9.69 16.36
N THR A 203 -20.53 -8.68 17.20
CA THR A 203 -21.53 -7.62 16.92
C THR A 203 -21.18 -6.82 15.67
N LEU A 204 -19.91 -6.46 15.49
CA LEU A 204 -19.51 -5.72 14.29
C LEU A 204 -19.50 -6.60 13.04
N LEU A 205 -19.25 -7.91 13.17
CA LEU A 205 -19.38 -8.83 12.04
C LEU A 205 -20.82 -8.92 11.52
N ASP A 206 -21.82 -8.90 12.41
CA ASP A 206 -23.23 -8.79 12.01
C ASP A 206 -23.48 -7.50 11.22
N GLU A 207 -22.95 -6.36 11.68
CA GLU A 207 -23.08 -5.08 11.00
C GLU A 207 -22.38 -5.08 9.62
N TYR A 208 -21.18 -5.67 9.54
CA TYR A 208 -20.45 -5.80 8.27
C TYR A 208 -21.20 -6.70 7.30
N ALA A 209 -21.72 -7.84 7.76
CA ALA A 209 -22.52 -8.73 6.94
C ALA A 209 -23.83 -8.06 6.46
N TYR A 210 -24.42 -7.18 7.26
CA TYR A 210 -25.60 -6.42 6.88
C TYR A 210 -25.33 -5.45 5.72
N VAL A 211 -24.24 -4.68 5.78
CA VAL A 211 -23.94 -3.66 4.77
C VAL A 211 -23.24 -4.22 3.53
N LEU A 212 -22.64 -5.41 3.61
CA LEU A 212 -21.96 -6.08 2.50
C LEU A 212 -22.95 -6.90 1.66
N LYS A 213 -22.86 -6.79 0.34
CA LYS A 213 -23.68 -7.60 -0.58
C LYS A 213 -23.23 -9.06 -0.52
N VAL A 214 -24.13 -9.99 -0.85
CA VAL A 214 -23.77 -11.40 -1.02
C VAL A 214 -22.67 -11.53 -2.08
N GLY A 215 -21.58 -12.22 -1.74
CA GLY A 215 -20.37 -12.32 -2.57
C GLY A 215 -19.42 -11.12 -2.49
N GLY A 216 -19.73 -10.11 -1.65
CA GLY A 216 -18.78 -9.06 -1.29
C GLY A 216 -17.66 -9.60 -0.41
N LEU A 217 -16.54 -8.87 -0.35
CA LEU A 217 -15.31 -9.32 0.30
C LEU A 217 -14.88 -8.38 1.44
N ILE A 218 -14.41 -8.97 2.54
CA ILE A 218 -13.70 -8.25 3.61
C ILE A 218 -12.21 -8.58 3.52
N TYR A 219 -11.39 -7.55 3.36
CA TYR A 219 -9.94 -7.66 3.31
C TYR A 219 -9.36 -7.24 4.66
N THR A 220 -8.70 -8.16 5.34
CA THR A 220 -8.01 -7.89 6.61
C THR A 220 -6.51 -8.12 6.47
N ILE A 221 -5.70 -7.23 7.04
CA ILE A 221 -4.25 -7.44 7.17
C ILE A 221 -3.75 -6.85 8.49
N THR A 222 -2.77 -7.49 9.11
CA THR A 222 -2.10 -6.99 10.31
C THR A 222 -0.67 -7.54 10.39
N ASP A 223 0.19 -6.82 11.09
CA ASP A 223 1.55 -7.22 11.45
C ASP A 223 1.65 -7.86 12.84
N VAL A 224 0.52 -8.03 13.54
CA VAL A 224 0.44 -8.61 14.89
C VAL A 224 -0.15 -10.02 14.82
N PRO A 225 0.64 -11.09 15.05
CA PRO A 225 0.16 -12.48 14.98
C PRO A 225 -1.08 -12.75 15.84
N ASP A 226 -1.07 -12.32 17.10
CA ASP A 226 -2.22 -12.51 18.02
C ASP A 226 -3.51 -11.81 17.53
N LEU A 227 -3.37 -10.71 16.78
CA LEU A 227 -4.52 -10.04 16.18
C LEU A 227 -4.97 -10.78 14.92
N TYR A 228 -4.03 -11.30 14.12
CA TYR A 228 -4.35 -12.13 12.96
C TYR A 228 -5.17 -13.35 13.39
N ASP A 229 -4.72 -14.10 14.39
CA ASP A 229 -5.43 -15.28 14.88
C ASP A 229 -6.82 -14.92 15.41
N TRP A 230 -6.93 -13.81 16.15
CA TRP A 230 -8.23 -13.31 16.61
C TRP A 230 -9.18 -12.98 15.46
N MET A 231 -8.72 -12.24 14.45
CA MET A 231 -9.57 -11.88 13.31
C MET A 231 -9.97 -13.13 12.52
N LYS A 232 -9.04 -14.06 12.34
CA LYS A 232 -9.26 -15.34 11.68
C LYS A 232 -10.34 -16.16 12.39
N GLU A 233 -10.20 -16.38 13.69
CA GLU A 233 -11.14 -17.16 14.49
C GLU A 233 -12.56 -16.58 14.41
N HIS A 234 -12.72 -15.28 14.63
CA HIS A 234 -14.04 -14.65 14.64
C HIS A 234 -14.71 -14.62 13.25
N LEU A 235 -13.93 -14.48 12.17
CA LEU A 235 -14.46 -14.54 10.81
C LEU A 235 -14.84 -15.97 10.42
N ASP A 236 -14.00 -16.96 10.76
CA ASP A 236 -14.24 -18.37 10.44
C ASP A 236 -15.44 -18.94 11.21
N ASP A 237 -15.70 -18.44 12.43
CA ASP A 237 -16.83 -18.87 13.28
C ASP A 237 -18.16 -18.20 12.90
N HIS A 238 -18.13 -17.11 12.13
CA HIS A 238 -19.34 -16.34 11.82
C HIS A 238 -20.10 -16.93 10.63
N PRO A 239 -21.41 -17.24 10.74
CA PRO A 239 -22.15 -18.05 9.76
C PRO A 239 -22.34 -17.38 8.38
N LEU A 240 -22.08 -16.08 8.27
CA LEU A 240 -22.23 -15.30 7.03
C LEU A 240 -20.90 -14.98 6.33
N PHE A 241 -19.78 -15.48 6.85
CA PHE A 241 -18.48 -15.30 6.23
C PHE A 241 -17.86 -16.66 5.89
N GLU A 242 -17.22 -16.72 4.73
CA GLU A 242 -16.40 -17.85 4.32
C GLU A 242 -15.01 -17.35 3.95
N ARG A 243 -13.99 -18.14 4.28
CA ARG A 243 -12.60 -17.81 3.97
C ARG A 243 -12.33 -18.07 2.49
N VAL A 244 -11.83 -17.05 1.80
CA VAL A 244 -11.38 -17.15 0.41
C VAL A 244 -9.85 -17.34 0.38
N ASP A 245 -9.38 -18.23 -0.49
CA ASP A 245 -7.97 -18.47 -0.70
C ASP A 245 -7.31 -17.31 -1.47
N VAL A 246 -6.14 -16.86 -1.00
CA VAL A 246 -5.44 -15.71 -1.58
C VAL A 246 -4.87 -16.03 -2.97
N ASP A 247 -4.40 -17.25 -3.19
CA ASP A 247 -3.91 -17.69 -4.50
C ASP A 247 -5.07 -17.78 -5.50
N GLU A 248 -6.27 -18.12 -5.03
CA GLU A 248 -7.48 -18.06 -5.87
C GLU A 248 -7.82 -16.62 -6.26
N LEU A 249 -7.80 -15.67 -5.33
CA LEU A 249 -8.02 -14.25 -5.63
C LEU A 249 -6.96 -13.71 -6.62
N HIS A 250 -5.71 -14.12 -6.47
CA HIS A 250 -4.66 -13.78 -7.44
C HIS A 250 -4.95 -14.36 -8.83
N LYS A 251 -5.37 -15.61 -8.92
CA LYS A 251 -5.75 -16.25 -10.20
C LYS A 251 -6.96 -15.58 -10.85
N GLN A 252 -7.91 -15.10 -10.03
CA GLN A 252 -9.07 -14.33 -10.47
C GLN A 252 -8.72 -12.88 -10.86
N GLY A 253 -7.47 -12.45 -10.66
CA GLY A 253 -7.01 -11.11 -11.02
C GLY A 253 -7.47 -10.02 -10.06
N ASP A 254 -7.79 -10.35 -8.80
CA ASP A 254 -8.16 -9.36 -7.81
C ASP A 254 -6.97 -8.47 -7.45
N ILE A 255 -6.96 -7.27 -8.03
CA ILE A 255 -5.92 -6.28 -7.80
C ILE A 255 -5.87 -5.77 -6.36
N CYS A 256 -6.96 -5.87 -5.59
CA CYS A 256 -7.03 -5.37 -4.23
C CYS A 256 -6.04 -6.08 -3.30
N VAL A 257 -5.75 -7.37 -3.52
CA VAL A 257 -4.76 -8.10 -2.73
C VAL A 257 -3.38 -7.45 -2.86
N ASN A 258 -2.98 -7.07 -4.08
CA ASN A 258 -1.74 -6.34 -4.31
C ASN A 258 -1.77 -4.94 -3.69
N LEU A 259 -2.92 -4.26 -3.76
CA LEU A 259 -3.07 -2.92 -3.21
C LEU A 259 -2.92 -2.90 -1.69
N ILE A 260 -3.54 -3.83 -0.95
CA ILE A 260 -3.49 -3.80 0.52
C ILE A 260 -2.07 -3.99 1.07
N HIS A 261 -1.21 -4.72 0.35
CA HIS A 261 0.20 -4.89 0.70
C HIS A 261 1.05 -3.65 0.41
N ASN A 262 0.77 -2.95 -0.68
CA ASN A 262 1.66 -1.91 -1.22
C ASN A 262 1.19 -0.46 -0.97
N SER A 263 -0.07 -0.26 -0.60
CA SER A 263 -0.70 1.08 -0.64
C SER A 263 -0.81 1.80 0.71
N THR A 264 -0.67 1.08 1.83
CA THR A 264 -0.77 1.68 3.18
C THR A 264 0.61 2.10 3.69
N GLU A 265 0.70 3.03 4.65
CA GLU A 265 2.00 3.39 5.24
C GLU A 265 2.61 2.22 6.03
N GLU A 266 1.76 1.47 6.73
CA GLU A 266 2.09 0.26 7.46
C GLU A 266 2.49 -0.85 6.48
N GLY A 267 1.74 -1.03 5.40
CA GLY A 267 2.12 -1.86 4.25
C GLY A 267 3.45 -1.41 3.63
N ALA A 268 3.72 -0.10 3.54
CA ALA A 268 4.99 0.50 3.09
C ALA A 268 6.12 0.37 4.12
N LYS A 269 5.84 0.18 5.42
CA LYS A 269 6.84 -0.11 6.47
C LYS A 269 7.20 -1.60 6.46
N VAL A 270 6.20 -2.46 6.24
CA VAL A 270 6.37 -3.91 6.08
C VAL A 270 7.04 -4.24 4.74
N SER A 271 6.67 -3.56 3.65
CA SER A 271 7.34 -3.66 2.34
C SER A 271 8.64 -2.86 2.27
N ARG A 272 8.92 -1.89 3.15
CA ARG A 272 10.31 -1.44 3.35
C ARG A 272 11.21 -2.50 3.98
N ASN A 273 10.63 -3.53 4.61
CA ASN A 273 11.33 -4.74 5.04
C ASN A 273 11.18 -5.90 4.02
N LYS A 274 10.45 -5.69 2.91
CA LYS A 274 10.10 -6.71 1.93
C LYS A 274 9.68 -6.01 0.63
N GLU A 275 10.61 -5.33 -0.03
CA GLU A 275 10.28 -4.68 -1.30
C GLU A 275 9.92 -5.79 -2.28
N ILE A 276 8.80 -5.66 -3.00
CA ILE A 276 8.67 -6.37 -4.28
C ILE A 276 9.67 -5.67 -5.20
N MET A 277 10.93 -6.04 -5.04
CA MET A 277 12.02 -5.59 -5.89
C MET A 277 11.69 -6.07 -7.28
N THR A 278 11.63 -5.15 -8.25
CA THR A 278 11.69 -5.53 -9.65
C THR A 278 13.13 -6.00 -9.90
N ILE A 279 13.40 -7.28 -9.64
CA ILE A 279 14.73 -7.86 -9.79
C ILE A 279 15.02 -7.95 -11.29
N PRO A 280 16.08 -7.30 -11.80
CA PRO A 280 16.45 -7.44 -13.21
C PRO A 280 16.62 -8.91 -13.59
N GLU A 281 16.32 -9.30 -14.84
CA GLU A 281 16.41 -10.70 -15.30
C GLU A 281 17.83 -11.29 -15.15
N GLY A 282 18.85 -10.45 -15.30
CA GLY A 282 20.25 -10.82 -15.15
C GLY A 282 20.86 -11.50 -16.39
N ASP A 283 22.17 -11.41 -16.52
CA ASP A 283 22.98 -11.98 -17.60
C ASP A 283 23.78 -13.18 -17.08
N TYR A 284 23.53 -14.36 -17.66
CA TYR A 284 24.13 -15.62 -17.27
C TYR A 284 25.67 -15.63 -17.40
N GLU A 285 26.23 -15.07 -18.47
CA GLU A 285 27.68 -15.10 -18.71
C GLU A 285 28.44 -14.14 -17.79
N LYS A 286 27.83 -12.99 -17.47
CA LYS A 286 28.34 -12.09 -16.42
C LYS A 286 28.25 -12.73 -15.04
N GLY A 287 27.13 -13.39 -14.75
CA GLY A 287 26.91 -14.16 -13.52
C GLY A 287 27.97 -15.23 -13.31
N LYS A 288 28.31 -15.98 -14.36
CA LYS A 288 29.37 -16.99 -14.35
C LYS A 288 30.74 -16.43 -13.99
N LYS A 289 31.10 -15.25 -14.53
CA LYS A 289 32.35 -14.55 -14.18
C LYS A 289 32.35 -14.06 -12.73
N LEU A 290 31.22 -13.53 -12.26
CA LEU A 290 31.05 -13.13 -10.85
C LEU A 290 31.16 -14.33 -9.91
N PHE A 291 30.54 -15.46 -10.24
CA PHE A 291 30.62 -16.67 -9.43
C PHE A 291 32.07 -17.16 -9.29
N LYS A 292 32.83 -17.20 -10.40
CA LYS A 292 34.26 -17.59 -10.40
C LYS A 292 35.10 -16.71 -9.48
N SER A 293 34.84 -15.39 -9.46
CA SER A 293 35.63 -14.44 -8.69
C SER A 293 35.19 -14.28 -7.23
N ARG A 294 33.90 -14.52 -6.91
CA ARG A 294 33.32 -14.23 -5.58
C ARG A 294 32.88 -15.45 -4.79
N CYS A 295 32.54 -16.56 -5.44
CA CYS A 295 31.87 -17.69 -4.80
C CYS A 295 32.64 -19.01 -4.91
N LEU A 296 33.33 -19.25 -6.03
CA LEU A 296 33.97 -20.54 -6.36
C LEU A 296 35.05 -20.98 -5.35
N GLN A 297 35.72 -20.03 -4.69
CA GLN A 297 36.72 -20.34 -3.67
C GLN A 297 36.09 -21.06 -2.45
N CYS A 298 34.86 -20.71 -2.10
CA CYS A 298 34.19 -21.22 -0.91
C CYS A 298 33.12 -22.25 -1.24
N HIS A 299 32.54 -22.21 -2.44
CA HIS A 299 31.37 -23.01 -2.79
C HIS A 299 31.61 -23.94 -3.99
N VAL A 300 30.78 -24.96 -4.08
CA VAL A 300 30.64 -25.86 -5.21
C VAL A 300 29.17 -25.82 -5.64
N ILE A 301 28.88 -25.73 -6.92
CA ILE A 301 27.50 -25.54 -7.43
C ILE A 301 26.98 -26.75 -8.20
N ASP A 302 27.88 -27.60 -8.67
CA ASP A 302 27.66 -28.73 -9.55
C ASP A 302 27.75 -30.08 -8.84
N SER A 303 28.00 -30.13 -7.52
CA SER A 303 27.99 -31.37 -6.74
C SER A 303 27.52 -31.14 -5.30
N ASN A 304 27.22 -32.23 -4.59
CA ASN A 304 26.81 -32.18 -3.18
C ASN A 304 27.99 -31.94 -2.20
N ALA A 305 29.22 -31.84 -2.70
CA ALA A 305 30.39 -31.58 -1.88
C ALA A 305 30.35 -30.15 -1.32
N SER A 306 30.72 -30.01 -0.04
CA SER A 306 30.90 -28.70 0.61
C SER A 306 32.39 -28.41 0.81
N LYS A 307 32.77 -27.14 0.79
CA LYS A 307 34.13 -26.65 1.08
C LYS A 307 34.08 -25.75 2.33
N THR A 308 34.78 -24.62 2.31
CA THR A 308 34.65 -23.55 3.32
C THR A 308 33.22 -23.01 3.43
N GLY A 309 32.43 -23.11 2.35
CA GLY A 309 31.00 -22.87 2.29
C GLY A 309 30.22 -24.14 1.93
N PRO A 310 28.91 -24.18 2.21
CA PRO A 310 28.06 -25.31 1.83
C PRO A 310 27.94 -25.45 0.31
N THR A 311 27.56 -26.64 -0.17
CA THR A 311 27.15 -26.81 -1.57
C THR A 311 26.02 -25.85 -1.95
N LEU A 312 26.07 -25.34 -3.18
CA LEU A 312 25.03 -24.55 -3.82
C LEU A 312 24.24 -25.35 -4.85
N ASN A 313 24.53 -26.64 -5.04
CA ASN A 313 23.65 -27.51 -5.82
C ASN A 313 22.28 -27.63 -5.10
N GLY A 314 21.19 -27.56 -5.86
CA GLY A 314 19.83 -27.53 -5.32
C GLY A 314 19.56 -26.38 -4.34
N LEU A 315 20.18 -25.20 -4.56
CA LEU A 315 20.03 -24.07 -3.63
C LEU A 315 18.61 -23.48 -3.66
N ILE A 316 18.05 -23.27 -4.84
CA ILE A 316 16.72 -22.64 -4.99
C ILE A 316 15.64 -23.55 -4.38
N GLY A 317 14.77 -22.98 -3.54
CA GLY A 317 13.75 -23.69 -2.77
C GLY A 317 14.25 -24.33 -1.47
N ARG A 318 15.57 -24.39 -1.24
CA ARG A 318 16.14 -24.98 -0.01
C ARG A 318 16.10 -23.98 1.14
N THR A 319 15.81 -24.46 2.35
CA THR A 319 15.88 -23.65 3.57
C THR A 319 17.33 -23.42 4.02
N SER A 320 17.61 -22.24 4.58
CA SER A 320 18.93 -21.90 5.12
C SER A 320 19.32 -22.85 6.25
N GLY A 321 20.58 -23.31 6.24
CA GLY A 321 21.11 -24.09 7.36
C GLY A 321 20.79 -25.59 7.34
N THR A 322 20.25 -26.14 6.24
CA THR A 322 19.74 -27.52 6.18
C THR A 322 20.58 -28.49 5.36
N VAL A 323 21.73 -28.07 4.81
CA VAL A 323 22.64 -28.99 4.08
C VAL A 323 23.18 -30.06 5.04
N PRO A 324 22.90 -31.36 4.80
CA PRO A 324 23.36 -32.42 5.68
C PRO A 324 24.89 -32.44 5.81
N GLY A 325 25.38 -32.63 7.03
CA GLY A 325 26.83 -32.74 7.30
C GLY A 325 27.61 -31.42 7.30
N TYR A 326 26.98 -30.27 7.04
CA TYR A 326 27.65 -28.96 7.08
C TYR A 326 27.42 -28.21 8.40
N ASP A 327 28.48 -27.68 9.01
CA ASP A 327 28.41 -26.98 10.31
C ASP A 327 28.00 -25.50 10.19
N PHE A 328 26.69 -25.26 10.04
CA PHE A 328 26.11 -23.92 10.04
C PHE A 328 26.17 -23.23 11.41
N SER A 329 26.25 -21.89 11.40
CA SER A 329 26.03 -21.11 12.63
C SER A 329 24.60 -21.25 13.14
N THR A 330 24.41 -21.04 14.44
CA THR A 330 23.08 -21.02 15.08
C THR A 330 22.15 -20.01 14.40
N ALA A 331 22.68 -18.86 13.99
CA ALA A 331 21.92 -17.84 13.26
C ALA A 331 21.39 -18.37 11.90
N ASN A 332 22.20 -19.10 11.15
CA ASN A 332 21.78 -19.68 9.87
C ASN A 332 20.72 -20.78 10.05
N LYS A 333 20.82 -21.61 11.09
CA LYS A 333 19.84 -22.66 11.40
C LYS A 333 18.48 -22.07 11.81
N ASN A 334 18.49 -20.99 12.58
CA ASN A 334 17.27 -20.41 13.15
C ASN A 334 16.55 -19.40 12.24
N LYS A 335 17.25 -18.79 11.26
CA LYS A 335 16.67 -17.73 10.42
C LYS A 335 15.52 -18.24 9.52
N GLY A 336 15.53 -19.52 9.14
CA GLY A 336 14.44 -20.15 8.38
C GLY A 336 14.20 -19.56 6.98
N VAL A 337 15.23 -19.03 6.33
CA VAL A 337 15.10 -18.41 5.00
C VAL A 337 14.94 -19.49 3.95
N VAL A 338 13.89 -19.46 3.13
CA VAL A 338 13.81 -20.25 1.90
C VAL A 338 14.53 -19.47 0.80
N TRP A 339 15.50 -20.10 0.13
CA TRP A 339 16.25 -19.44 -0.95
C TRP A 339 15.41 -19.35 -2.21
N THR A 340 14.94 -18.15 -2.53
CA THR A 340 14.30 -17.79 -3.79
C THR A 340 15.13 -16.72 -4.48
N ARG A 341 14.75 -16.32 -5.69
CA ARG A 341 15.39 -15.20 -6.38
C ARG A 341 15.39 -13.94 -5.51
N GLU A 342 14.28 -13.66 -4.87
CA GLU A 342 14.04 -12.48 -4.03
C GLU A 342 14.89 -12.52 -2.76
N THR A 343 14.83 -13.62 -2.02
CA THR A 343 15.58 -13.72 -0.76
C THR A 343 17.08 -13.78 -1.02
N LEU A 344 17.53 -14.36 -2.13
CA LEU A 344 18.93 -14.30 -2.56
C LEU A 344 19.36 -12.88 -2.95
N PHE A 345 18.51 -12.13 -3.65
CA PHE A 345 18.82 -10.76 -4.07
C PHE A 345 18.98 -9.82 -2.88
N GLU A 346 18.15 -9.96 -1.84
CA GLU A 346 18.32 -9.23 -0.59
C GLU A 346 19.55 -9.70 0.19
N TYR A 347 19.72 -11.02 0.33
CA TYR A 347 20.83 -11.62 1.06
C TYR A 347 22.19 -11.19 0.51
N LEU A 348 22.34 -11.21 -0.83
CA LEU A 348 23.59 -10.87 -1.50
C LEU A 348 23.96 -9.39 -1.37
N LEU A 349 23.06 -8.49 -0.98
CA LEU A 349 23.39 -7.08 -0.73
C LEU A 349 24.32 -6.91 0.47
N ASN A 350 24.05 -7.68 1.54
CA ASN A 350 24.82 -7.69 2.78
C ASN A 350 24.46 -8.92 3.64
N PRO A 351 25.15 -10.06 3.46
CA PRO A 351 24.85 -11.29 4.20
C PRO A 351 24.90 -11.16 5.71
N LYS A 352 25.86 -10.38 6.24
CA LYS A 352 26.02 -10.15 7.69
C LYS A 352 24.85 -9.36 8.27
N LYS A 353 24.29 -8.41 7.51
CA LYS A 353 23.08 -7.67 7.92
C LYS A 353 21.83 -8.52 7.81
N TYR A 354 21.74 -9.35 6.77
CA TYR A 354 20.57 -10.20 6.51
C TYR A 354 20.43 -11.33 7.55
N ILE A 355 21.55 -11.99 7.87
CA ILE A 355 21.64 -13.02 8.92
C ILE A 355 22.73 -12.60 9.92
N PRO A 356 22.38 -11.77 10.92
CA PRO A 356 23.32 -11.40 11.99
C PRO A 356 23.86 -12.64 12.70
N GLY A 357 25.19 -12.81 12.74
CA GLY A 357 25.85 -14.00 13.29
C GLY A 357 26.09 -15.13 12.27
N THR A 358 25.93 -14.89 10.97
CA THR A 358 26.40 -15.82 9.93
C THR A 358 27.93 -15.96 9.94
N LYS A 359 28.42 -17.20 9.72
CA LYS A 359 29.85 -17.49 9.51
C LYS A 359 30.35 -17.03 8.13
N MET A 360 29.46 -16.66 7.20
CA MET A 360 29.85 -16.24 5.86
C MET A 360 30.57 -14.89 5.87
N VAL A 361 31.85 -14.87 5.48
CA VAL A 361 32.65 -13.65 5.34
C VAL A 361 32.54 -13.16 3.90
N PHE A 362 31.44 -12.49 3.58
CA PHE A 362 31.22 -11.85 2.28
C PHE A 362 30.70 -10.42 2.46
N ALA A 363 31.32 -9.46 1.76
CA ALA A 363 30.96 -8.05 1.86
C ALA A 363 29.60 -7.70 1.20
N GLY A 364 29.10 -8.60 0.36
CA GLY A 364 27.92 -8.39 -0.47
C GLY A 364 28.23 -7.72 -1.81
N LEU A 365 27.24 -7.70 -2.68
CA LEU A 365 27.24 -7.05 -4.00
C LEU A 365 26.29 -5.85 -3.94
N LYS A 366 26.83 -4.64 -4.09
CA LYS A 366 26.03 -3.40 -3.97
C LYS A 366 25.20 -3.10 -5.20
N LYS A 367 25.72 -3.43 -6.38
CA LYS A 367 25.02 -3.19 -7.65
C LYS A 367 23.92 -4.23 -7.84
N GLU A 368 22.74 -3.76 -8.21
CA GLU A 368 21.56 -4.60 -8.48
C GLU A 368 21.77 -5.52 -9.68
N SER A 369 22.36 -5.01 -10.76
CA SER A 369 22.68 -5.80 -11.95
C SER A 369 23.64 -6.96 -11.65
N GLU A 370 24.70 -6.73 -10.86
CA GLU A 370 25.64 -7.79 -10.49
C GLU A 370 24.98 -8.87 -9.61
N ARG A 371 24.03 -8.48 -8.75
CA ARG A 371 23.23 -9.45 -7.97
C ARG A 371 22.32 -10.28 -8.88
N ALA A 372 21.60 -9.62 -9.79
CA ALA A 372 20.72 -10.29 -10.75
C ALA A 372 21.50 -11.27 -11.65
N ASP A 373 22.64 -10.84 -12.21
CA ASP A 373 23.52 -11.65 -13.04
C ASP A 373 23.97 -12.92 -12.29
N LEU A 374 24.47 -12.76 -11.05
CA LEU A 374 24.92 -13.89 -10.23
C LEU A 374 23.78 -14.86 -9.90
N ILE A 375 22.59 -14.34 -9.57
CA ILE A 375 21.43 -15.18 -9.27
C ILE A 375 20.97 -15.95 -10.50
N LYS A 376 20.92 -15.31 -11.68
CA LYS A 376 20.57 -15.98 -12.93
C LYS A 376 21.50 -17.17 -13.23
N PHE A 377 22.80 -17.01 -12.99
CA PHE A 377 23.76 -18.10 -13.11
C PHE A 377 23.49 -19.21 -12.08
N ILE A 378 23.25 -18.85 -10.81
CA ILE A 378 23.00 -19.83 -9.74
C ILE A 378 21.72 -20.63 -9.99
N GLU A 379 20.63 -19.99 -10.40
CA GLU A 379 19.36 -20.66 -10.72
C GLU A 379 19.55 -21.75 -11.78
N VAL A 380 20.32 -21.44 -12.84
CA VAL A 380 20.58 -22.38 -13.93
C VAL A 380 21.49 -23.53 -13.51
N GLU A 381 22.62 -23.22 -12.85
CA GLU A 381 23.60 -24.27 -12.52
C GLU A 381 23.18 -25.12 -11.31
N SER A 382 22.54 -24.52 -10.30
CA SER A 382 22.13 -25.28 -9.10
C SER A 382 20.97 -26.25 -9.37
N ALA A 383 20.19 -26.02 -10.43
CA ALA A 383 19.11 -26.92 -10.82
C ALA A 383 19.59 -28.16 -11.57
N LYS A 384 20.86 -28.21 -12.00
CA LYS A 384 21.42 -29.36 -12.70
C LYS A 384 21.66 -30.53 -11.73
N PRO A 385 21.54 -31.79 -12.21
CA PRO A 385 21.93 -32.95 -11.42
C PRO A 385 23.40 -32.82 -10.97
N PRO A 386 23.72 -33.24 -9.74
CA PRO A 386 25.10 -33.23 -9.27
C PRO A 386 25.96 -34.15 -10.13
N GLN A 387 27.15 -33.67 -10.53
CA GLN A 387 28.14 -34.38 -11.34
C GLN A 387 29.07 -35.26 -10.51
#